data_AF-A0A838F837-F1
#
_entry.id   AF-A0A838F837-F1
#
_cell.length_a   1.000
_cell.length_b   1.000
_cell.length_c   1.000
_cell.angle_alpha   90.00
_cell.angle_beta   90.00
_cell.angle_gamma   90.00
#
_symmetry.space_group_name_H-M   'P 1'
#
loop_
_entity.id
_entity.type
_entity.pdbx_description
1 polymer ?
#
loop_
_entity_poly.entity_id
_entity_poly.type
_entity_poly.pdbx_seq_one_letter_code
_entity_poly.pdbx_strand_id
1 'polypeptide(L)'
;MIKGKMTTDQVNYLNIGLMILSAISAFLFPFETFLFVYAFLGPLHYLTEISWLHDRHYFTKGKYDYLFLIFAGLLITAGSLKLIPNLPANTGTAITFIAFSAALIFVFVNNPYAKAFYIFLLFPISAIAVKSPIIQSLFSVFLPTIIHVFLFTGLFILVGALRGKSLSGIASLVVFIICAVSFFLYFPESTNYTVSERVKNNYADFQMLNYYLMAPFSTHNFEQPSNIQEYFRYVNNVLYQSRAAFSVMAFIGFAYMYHYLNWFSKTSIIQWHNISRTRLAAIIIIWLASIGLYAYDYKTGLKWLFFLSFSHVLLEFPLNHLTFATIGKELRAIFSGQRAVIAK
;
A
#
# COMPACT_ATOMS: atom_id res chain seq x y z
N MET A 1 1.68 34.22 -9.30
CA MET A 1 2.69 33.24 -8.84
C MET A 1 2.50 33.00 -7.35
N ILE A 2 2.14 31.78 -6.93
CA ILE A 2 2.12 31.44 -5.50
C ILE A 2 3.58 31.25 -5.07
N LYS A 3 4.14 32.20 -4.32
CA LYS A 3 5.47 32.04 -3.69
C LYS A 3 5.45 30.75 -2.86
N GLY A 4 6.39 29.82 -3.10
CA GLY A 4 6.58 28.61 -2.30
C GLY A 4 6.19 27.26 -2.92
N LYS A 5 5.74 27.21 -4.18
CA LYS A 5 5.45 25.92 -4.86
C LYS A 5 6.75 25.29 -5.39
N MET A 6 7.12 24.10 -4.91
CA MET A 6 8.27 23.35 -5.42
C MET A 6 8.09 22.96 -6.89
N THR A 7 9.16 23.05 -7.68
CA THR A 7 9.21 22.51 -9.05
C THR A 7 9.19 20.97 -9.02
N THR A 8 8.88 20.35 -10.16
CA THR A 8 8.91 18.88 -10.28
C THR A 8 10.29 18.31 -9.94
N ASP A 9 11.36 18.96 -10.38
CA ASP A 9 12.74 18.52 -10.06
C ASP A 9 13.04 18.61 -8.57
N GLN A 10 12.63 19.70 -7.90
CA GLN A 10 12.78 19.84 -6.45
C GLN A 10 12.02 18.74 -5.69
N VAL A 11 10.81 18.39 -6.14
CA VAL A 11 10.04 17.27 -5.57
C VAL A 11 10.77 15.94 -5.78
N ASN A 12 11.38 15.72 -6.95
CA ASN A 12 12.13 14.49 -7.24
C ASN A 12 13.38 14.37 -6.36
N TYR A 13 14.15 15.45 -6.19
CA TYR A 13 15.32 15.44 -5.28
C TYR A 13 14.94 15.28 -3.81
N LEU A 14 13.84 15.92 -3.38
CA LEU A 14 13.29 15.68 -2.04
C LEU A 14 12.92 14.21 -1.86
N ASN A 15 12.27 13.60 -2.85
CA ASN A 15 11.93 12.18 -2.81
C ASN A 15 13.16 11.28 -2.71
N ILE A 16 14.23 11.55 -3.46
CA ILE A 16 15.51 10.84 -3.32
C ILE A 16 16.03 10.91 -1.87
N GLY A 17 16.04 12.10 -1.27
CA GLY A 17 16.45 12.25 0.14
C GLY A 17 15.57 11.45 1.11
N LEU A 18 14.25 11.45 0.88
CA LEU A 18 13.29 10.69 1.69
C LEU A 18 13.41 9.17 1.50
N MET A 19 13.79 8.68 0.32
CA MET A 19 14.10 7.27 0.09
C MET A 19 15.32 6.85 0.91
N ILE A 20 16.40 7.63 0.85
CA ILE A 20 17.63 7.36 1.60
C ILE A 20 17.36 7.39 3.12
N LEU A 21 16.62 8.39 3.60
CA LEU A 21 16.23 8.50 5.01
C LEU A 21 15.40 7.29 5.46
N SER A 22 14.42 6.88 4.65
CA SER A 22 13.61 5.68 4.91
C SER A 22 14.47 4.43 4.96
N ALA A 23 15.45 4.32 4.05
CA ALA A 23 16.31 3.16 3.98
C ALA A 23 17.24 3.07 5.20
N ILE A 24 17.87 4.19 5.59
CA ILE A 24 18.72 4.26 6.79
C ILE A 24 17.91 3.90 8.04
N SER A 25 16.72 4.48 8.21
CA SER A 25 15.84 4.18 9.36
C SER A 25 15.52 2.69 9.42
N ALA A 26 15.16 2.09 8.28
CA ALA A 26 14.79 0.70 8.20
C ALA A 26 15.98 -0.27 8.38
N PHE A 27 17.20 0.10 7.97
CA PHE A 27 18.42 -0.66 8.27
C PHE A 27 18.74 -0.68 9.76
N LEU A 28 18.57 0.46 10.43
CA LEU A 28 18.90 0.60 11.85
C LEU A 28 17.84 -0.01 12.77
N PHE A 29 16.56 0.20 12.44
CA PHE A 29 15.42 -0.16 13.29
C PHE A 29 14.25 -0.69 12.44
N PRO A 30 14.36 -1.90 11.86
CA PRO A 30 13.41 -2.39 10.86
C PRO A 30 11.97 -2.51 11.39
N PHE A 31 11.79 -3.09 12.58
CA PHE A 31 10.47 -3.27 13.18
C PHE A 31 9.91 -1.94 13.71
N GLU A 32 10.72 -1.15 14.40
CA GLU A 32 10.29 0.12 14.98
C GLU A 32 9.94 1.14 13.89
N THR A 33 10.71 1.18 12.78
CA THR A 33 10.39 2.03 11.63
C THR A 33 9.00 1.71 11.11
N PHE A 34 8.71 0.42 10.85
CA PHE A 34 7.40 0.00 10.38
C PHE A 34 6.28 0.35 11.39
N LEU A 35 6.44 -0.01 12.66
CA LEU A 35 5.42 0.23 13.69
C LEU A 35 5.17 1.73 13.91
N PHE A 36 6.24 2.54 13.92
CA PHE A 36 6.14 3.98 14.08
C PHE A 36 5.38 4.61 12.92
N VAL A 37 5.76 4.32 11.68
CA VAL A 37 5.12 4.96 10.52
C VAL A 37 3.70 4.48 10.33
N TYR A 38 3.42 3.21 10.63
CA TYR A 38 2.06 2.67 10.58
C TYR A 38 1.14 3.34 11.61
N ALA A 39 1.62 3.56 12.84
CA ALA A 39 0.84 4.17 13.91
C ALA A 39 0.71 5.70 13.76
N PHE A 40 1.76 6.38 13.31
CA PHE A 40 1.84 7.84 13.29
C PHE A 40 1.53 8.45 11.92
N LEU A 41 2.19 7.99 10.85
CA LEU A 41 2.02 8.54 9.49
C LEU A 41 0.83 7.92 8.75
N GLY A 42 0.59 6.62 8.96
CA GLY A 42 -0.49 5.85 8.34
C GLY A 42 -1.86 6.53 8.46
N PRO A 43 -2.37 6.85 9.67
CA PRO A 43 -3.72 7.39 9.81
C PRO A 43 -3.88 8.74 9.11
N LEU A 44 -2.84 9.60 9.18
CA LEU A 44 -2.83 10.88 8.49
C LEU A 44 -2.82 10.69 6.97
N HIS A 45 -2.06 9.71 6.47
CA HIS A 45 -2.01 9.38 5.06
C HIS A 45 -3.38 8.91 4.57
N TYR A 46 -3.99 7.91 5.21
CA TYR A 46 -5.29 7.35 4.82
C TYR A 46 -6.36 8.45 4.73
N LEU A 47 -6.42 9.31 5.74
CA LEU A 47 -7.42 10.38 5.83
C LEU A 47 -7.21 11.46 4.76
N THR A 48 -5.97 11.89 4.54
CA THR A 48 -5.66 12.91 3.53
C THR A 48 -5.80 12.37 2.11
N GLU A 49 -5.48 11.09 1.89
CA GLU A 49 -5.66 10.42 0.61
C GLU A 49 -7.13 10.17 0.27
N ILE A 50 -7.93 9.62 1.19
CA ILE A 50 -9.38 9.45 0.95
C ILE A 50 -10.03 10.80 0.63
N SER A 51 -9.66 11.85 1.37
CA SER A 51 -10.08 13.22 1.08
C SER A 51 -9.69 13.67 -0.33
N TRP A 52 -8.44 13.43 -0.72
CA TRP A 52 -7.91 13.82 -2.03
C TRP A 52 -8.54 13.03 -3.20
N LEU A 53 -8.81 11.75 -2.99
CA LEU A 53 -9.50 10.86 -3.92
C LEU A 53 -10.95 11.32 -4.11
N HIS A 54 -11.62 11.72 -3.02
CA HIS A 54 -12.98 12.23 -3.07
C HIS A 54 -13.12 13.44 -3.99
N ASP A 55 -12.20 14.40 -3.88
CA ASP A 55 -12.19 15.60 -4.72
C ASP A 55 -11.89 15.28 -6.21
N ARG A 56 -11.44 14.06 -6.52
CA ARG A 56 -11.20 13.53 -7.88
C ARG A 56 -12.22 12.48 -8.30
N HIS A 57 -13.35 12.41 -7.60
CA HIS A 57 -14.41 11.42 -7.84
C HIS A 57 -13.88 9.98 -7.92
N TYR A 58 -12.85 9.67 -7.11
CA TYR A 58 -12.20 8.36 -7.01
C TYR A 58 -11.74 7.79 -8.34
N PHE A 59 -11.53 8.63 -9.38
CA PHE A 59 -11.16 8.20 -10.72
C PHE A 59 -12.12 7.19 -11.38
N THR A 60 -13.37 7.15 -10.91
CA THR A 60 -14.43 6.29 -11.47
C THR A 60 -15.35 7.07 -12.40
N LYS A 61 -15.94 6.38 -13.37
CA LYS A 61 -16.92 6.97 -14.30
C LYS A 61 -18.29 7.23 -13.67
N GLY A 62 -18.71 6.40 -12.71
CA GLY A 62 -19.99 6.56 -12.00
C GLY A 62 -19.83 7.37 -10.72
N LYS A 63 -20.78 8.29 -10.47
CA LYS A 63 -20.79 9.15 -9.28
C LYS A 63 -20.75 8.39 -7.95
N TYR A 64 -21.35 7.19 -7.91
CA TYR A 64 -21.53 6.39 -6.69
C TYR A 64 -20.72 5.09 -6.70
N ASP A 65 -19.87 4.86 -7.70
CA ASP A 65 -19.09 3.62 -7.83
C ASP A 65 -18.22 3.38 -6.57
N TYR A 66 -17.68 4.46 -5.98
CA TYR A 66 -16.87 4.38 -4.75
C TYR A 66 -17.62 3.81 -3.54
N LEU A 67 -18.96 3.90 -3.48
CA LEU A 67 -19.73 3.33 -2.38
C LEU A 67 -19.64 1.80 -2.36
N PHE A 68 -19.51 1.16 -3.52
CA PHE A 68 -19.26 -0.28 -3.61
C PHE A 68 -17.93 -0.66 -2.94
N LEU A 69 -16.89 0.15 -3.16
CA LEU A 69 -15.55 -0.07 -2.58
C LEU A 69 -15.54 0.20 -1.07
N ILE A 70 -16.25 1.23 -0.60
CA ILE A 70 -16.47 1.47 0.84
C ILE A 70 -17.19 0.29 1.48
N PHE A 71 -18.26 -0.21 0.84
CA PHE A 71 -19.02 -1.34 1.36
C PHE A 71 -18.18 -2.62 1.43
N ALA A 72 -17.34 -2.88 0.42
CA ALA A 72 -16.36 -3.96 0.46
C ALA A 72 -15.40 -3.83 1.65
N GLY A 73 -14.87 -2.62 1.90
CA GLY A 73 -14.02 -2.32 3.06
C GLY A 73 -14.73 -2.56 4.40
N LEU A 74 -16.02 -2.21 4.48
CA LEU A 74 -16.84 -2.45 5.67
C LEU A 74 -17.03 -3.96 5.93
N LEU A 75 -17.35 -4.75 4.91
CA LEU A 75 -17.52 -6.20 5.05
C LEU A 75 -16.21 -6.89 5.46
N ILE A 76 -15.08 -6.49 4.87
CA ILE A 76 -13.77 -7.02 5.24
C ILE A 76 -13.42 -6.66 6.69
N THR A 77 -13.71 -5.43 7.10
CA THR A 77 -13.53 -5.00 8.50
C THR A 77 -14.39 -5.81 9.45
N ALA A 78 -15.69 -5.96 9.16
CA ALA A 78 -16.61 -6.72 10.00
C ALA A 78 -16.18 -8.19 10.12
N GLY A 79 -15.70 -8.79 9.03
CA GLY A 79 -15.14 -10.14 9.05
C GLY A 79 -13.84 -10.25 9.84
N SER A 80 -12.90 -9.31 9.65
CA SER A 80 -11.63 -9.24 10.40
C SER A 80 -11.86 -9.09 11.91
N LEU A 81 -12.84 -8.27 12.30
CA LEU A 81 -13.24 -8.08 13.70
C LEU A 81 -14.14 -9.19 14.25
N LYS A 82 -14.44 -10.24 13.46
CA LYS A 82 -15.31 -11.37 13.80
C LYS A 82 -16.72 -10.95 14.25
N LEU A 83 -17.24 -9.85 13.70
CA LEU A 83 -18.59 -9.35 13.97
C LEU A 83 -19.67 -10.16 13.25
N ILE A 84 -19.30 -10.89 12.19
CA ILE A 84 -20.19 -11.76 11.42
C ILE A 84 -19.83 -13.21 11.74
N PRO A 85 -20.71 -13.96 12.43
CA PRO A 85 -20.43 -15.36 12.78
C PRO A 85 -20.46 -16.25 11.52
N ASN A 86 -19.68 -17.33 11.54
CA ASN A 86 -19.69 -18.38 10.51
C ASN A 86 -19.38 -17.89 9.08
N LEU A 87 -18.59 -16.82 8.92
CA LEU A 87 -18.10 -16.42 7.60
C LEU A 87 -17.27 -17.55 6.96
N PRO A 88 -17.54 -17.93 5.70
CA PRO A 88 -16.71 -18.89 4.99
C PRO A 88 -15.24 -18.45 4.95
N ALA A 89 -14.32 -19.42 5.00
CA ALA A 89 -12.91 -19.16 4.76
C ALA A 89 -12.71 -18.43 3.43
N ASN A 90 -11.70 -17.56 3.35
CA ASN A 90 -11.36 -16.78 2.15
C ASN A 90 -12.41 -15.74 1.71
N THR A 91 -13.46 -15.47 2.50
CA THR A 91 -14.43 -14.41 2.18
C THR A 91 -13.75 -13.06 1.99
N GLY A 92 -12.78 -12.70 2.86
CA GLY A 92 -12.01 -11.46 2.72
C GLY A 92 -11.22 -11.39 1.40
N THR A 93 -10.61 -12.51 0.99
CA THR A 93 -9.92 -12.65 -0.29
C THR A 93 -10.88 -12.45 -1.46
N ALA A 94 -12.05 -13.10 -1.42
CA ALA A 94 -13.05 -12.99 -2.48
C ALA A 94 -13.55 -11.55 -2.63
N ILE A 95 -13.86 -10.88 -1.52
CA ILE A 95 -14.30 -9.48 -1.53
C ILE A 95 -13.19 -8.57 -2.08
N THR A 96 -11.93 -8.78 -1.67
CA THR A 96 -10.80 -7.98 -2.17
C THR A 96 -10.57 -8.19 -3.67
N PHE A 97 -10.67 -9.44 -4.14
CA PHE A 97 -10.63 -9.78 -5.56
C PHE A 97 -11.73 -9.09 -6.37
N ILE A 98 -12.97 -9.16 -5.87
CA ILE A 98 -14.12 -8.51 -6.50
C ILE A 98 -13.92 -6.98 -6.50
N ALA A 99 -13.50 -6.39 -5.39
CA ALA A 99 -13.29 -4.93 -5.29
C ALA A 99 -12.22 -4.44 -6.28
N PHE A 100 -11.08 -5.13 -6.36
CA PHE A 100 -10.02 -4.81 -7.32
C PHE A 100 -10.50 -4.95 -8.78
N SER A 101 -11.23 -6.03 -9.09
CA SER A 101 -11.76 -6.26 -10.44
C SER A 101 -12.90 -5.29 -10.80
N ALA A 102 -13.76 -4.94 -9.85
CA ALA A 102 -14.83 -3.97 -10.00
C ALA A 102 -14.27 -2.56 -10.25
N ALA A 103 -13.17 -2.20 -9.57
CA ALA A 103 -12.48 -0.93 -9.83
C ALA A 103 -12.06 -0.76 -11.29
N LEU A 104 -11.61 -1.84 -11.96
CA LEU A 104 -11.30 -1.81 -13.39
C LEU A 104 -12.55 -1.49 -14.23
N ILE A 105 -13.68 -2.13 -13.90
CA ILE A 105 -14.98 -1.88 -14.54
C ILE A 105 -15.39 -0.42 -14.34
N PHE A 106 -15.26 0.12 -13.13
CA PHE A 106 -15.61 1.51 -12.79
C PHE A 106 -14.78 2.54 -13.56
N VAL A 107 -13.53 2.22 -13.89
CA VAL A 107 -12.65 3.10 -14.68
C VAL A 107 -13.06 3.15 -16.15
N PHE A 108 -13.47 2.03 -16.75
CA PHE A 108 -13.63 1.93 -18.21
C PHE A 108 -15.08 1.86 -18.70
N VAL A 109 -16.04 1.44 -17.89
CA VAL A 109 -17.43 1.24 -18.28
C VAL A 109 -18.30 2.39 -17.77
N ASN A 110 -19.03 3.06 -18.68
CA ASN A 110 -19.98 4.14 -18.33
C ASN A 110 -21.39 3.60 -18.04
N ASN A 111 -21.87 2.62 -18.81
CA ASN A 111 -23.24 2.13 -18.76
C ASN A 111 -23.50 1.38 -17.43
N PRO A 112 -24.44 1.84 -16.58
CA PRO A 112 -24.69 1.24 -15.27
C PRO A 112 -25.18 -0.21 -15.34
N TYR A 113 -25.99 -0.55 -16.35
CA TYR A 113 -26.47 -1.92 -16.54
C TYR A 113 -25.33 -2.87 -16.93
N ALA A 114 -24.43 -2.42 -17.81
CA ALA A 114 -23.24 -3.19 -18.17
C ALA A 114 -22.32 -3.37 -16.95
N LYS A 115 -22.14 -2.33 -16.11
CA LYS A 115 -21.38 -2.45 -14.86
C LYS A 115 -21.98 -3.49 -13.93
N ALA A 116 -23.29 -3.42 -13.69
CA ALA A 116 -23.99 -4.38 -12.83
C ALA A 116 -23.83 -5.81 -13.35
N PHE A 117 -23.98 -6.01 -14.66
CA PHE A 117 -23.77 -7.32 -15.30
C PHE A 117 -22.35 -7.85 -15.09
N TYR A 118 -21.32 -7.05 -15.38
CA TYR A 118 -19.93 -7.49 -15.20
C TYR A 118 -19.59 -7.76 -13.73
N ILE A 119 -20.08 -6.94 -12.80
CA ILE A 119 -19.89 -7.16 -11.36
C ILE A 119 -20.58 -8.46 -10.92
N PHE A 120 -21.78 -8.74 -11.43
CA PHE A 120 -22.47 -10.01 -11.16
C PHE A 120 -21.64 -11.21 -11.62
N LEU A 121 -21.00 -11.13 -12.79
CA LEU A 121 -20.10 -12.19 -13.27
C LEU A 121 -18.85 -12.38 -12.39
N LEU A 122 -18.40 -11.36 -11.65
CA LEU A 122 -17.25 -11.48 -10.76
C LEU A 122 -17.51 -12.43 -9.58
N PHE A 123 -18.75 -12.62 -9.14
CA PHE A 123 -19.07 -13.52 -8.03
C PHE A 123 -18.70 -14.98 -8.30
N PRO A 124 -19.22 -15.65 -9.35
CA PRO A 124 -18.82 -17.03 -9.65
C PRO A 124 -17.33 -17.14 -10.00
N ILE A 125 -16.75 -16.13 -10.68
CA ILE A 125 -15.31 -16.11 -10.98
C ILE A 125 -14.49 -16.08 -9.68
N SER A 126 -14.88 -15.24 -8.71
CA SER A 126 -14.19 -15.15 -7.42
C SER A 126 -14.27 -16.47 -6.65
N ALA A 127 -15.41 -17.15 -6.66
CA ALA A 127 -15.62 -18.43 -5.98
C ALA A 127 -14.69 -19.55 -6.52
N ILE A 128 -14.32 -19.47 -7.80
CA ILE A 128 -13.33 -20.36 -8.42
C ILE A 128 -11.92 -19.87 -8.09
N ALA A 129 -11.65 -18.58 -8.28
CA ALA A 129 -10.31 -17.98 -8.14
C ALA A 129 -9.74 -18.17 -6.73
N VAL A 130 -10.56 -17.98 -5.68
CA VAL A 130 -10.10 -18.09 -4.28
C VAL A 130 -9.73 -19.51 -3.86
N LYS A 131 -9.99 -20.53 -4.68
CA LYS A 131 -9.48 -21.89 -4.42
C LYS A 131 -7.97 -22.01 -4.64
N SER A 132 -7.37 -21.09 -5.42
CA SER A 132 -5.93 -21.07 -5.65
C SER A 132 -5.20 -20.43 -4.45
N PRO A 133 -4.21 -21.12 -3.85
CA PRO A 133 -3.37 -20.53 -2.79
C PRO A 133 -2.66 -19.25 -3.24
N ILE A 134 -2.25 -19.18 -4.50
CA ILE A 134 -1.59 -17.99 -5.07
C ILE A 134 -2.54 -16.80 -5.06
N ILE A 135 -3.79 -16.98 -5.49
CA ILE A 135 -4.81 -15.91 -5.46
C ILE A 135 -5.11 -15.51 -4.03
N GLN A 136 -5.14 -16.47 -3.09
CA GLN A 136 -5.29 -16.16 -1.68
C GLN A 136 -4.16 -15.26 -1.17
N SER A 137 -2.90 -15.68 -1.29
CA SER A 137 -1.75 -14.89 -0.84
C SER A 137 -1.70 -13.52 -1.53
N LEU A 138 -2.00 -13.48 -2.83
CA LEU A 138 -2.04 -12.25 -3.62
C LEU A 138 -3.08 -11.26 -3.11
N PHE A 139 -4.36 -11.66 -2.97
CA PHE A 139 -5.44 -10.71 -2.66
C PHE A 139 -5.67 -10.49 -1.16
N SER A 140 -5.24 -11.41 -0.29
CA SER A 140 -5.40 -11.25 1.16
C SER A 140 -4.21 -10.56 1.83
N VAL A 141 -2.98 -10.79 1.34
CA VAL A 141 -1.76 -10.25 1.94
C VAL A 141 -1.07 -9.28 1.00
N PHE A 142 -0.58 -9.72 -0.17
CA PHE A 142 0.31 -8.89 -0.97
C PHE A 142 -0.35 -7.63 -1.55
N LEU A 143 -1.58 -7.74 -2.06
CA LEU A 143 -2.31 -6.64 -2.69
C LEU A 143 -2.48 -5.45 -1.74
N PRO A 144 -3.07 -5.60 -0.54
CA PRO A 144 -3.23 -4.49 0.40
C PRO A 144 -1.95 -4.08 1.14
N THR A 145 -0.85 -4.85 1.02
CA THR A 145 0.42 -4.54 1.68
C THR A 145 1.46 -4.10 0.65
N ILE A 146 2.41 -4.97 0.27
CA ILE A 146 3.58 -4.62 -0.54
C ILE A 146 3.22 -4.21 -1.96
N ILE A 147 2.19 -4.79 -2.58
CA ILE A 147 1.80 -4.34 -3.92
C ILE A 147 1.26 -2.91 -3.85
N HIS A 148 0.39 -2.61 -2.89
CA HIS A 148 -0.11 -1.24 -2.74
C HIS A 148 1.00 -0.26 -2.32
N VAL A 149 1.67 -0.55 -1.21
CA VAL A 149 2.62 0.36 -0.58
C VAL A 149 3.92 0.49 -1.39
N PHE A 150 4.46 -0.60 -1.93
CA PHE A 150 5.74 -0.57 -2.65
C PHE A 150 5.58 -0.55 -4.17
N LEU A 151 4.84 -1.51 -4.75
CA LEU A 151 4.75 -1.64 -6.21
C LEU A 151 4.00 -0.45 -6.84
N PHE A 152 2.81 -0.07 -6.35
CA PHE A 152 2.10 1.10 -6.88
C PHE A 152 2.86 2.40 -6.64
N THR A 153 3.53 2.56 -5.49
CA THR A 153 4.45 3.70 -5.29
C THR A 153 5.53 3.77 -6.38
N GLY A 154 6.19 2.65 -6.69
CA GLY A 154 7.17 2.57 -7.78
C GLY A 154 6.56 2.89 -9.15
N LEU A 155 5.36 2.38 -9.43
CA LEU A 155 4.63 2.66 -10.68
C LEU A 155 4.24 4.13 -10.81
N PHE A 156 3.86 4.81 -9.72
CA PHE A 156 3.59 6.24 -9.72
C PHE A 156 4.85 7.07 -9.97
N ILE A 157 6.00 6.67 -9.42
CA ILE A 157 7.30 7.30 -9.72
C ILE A 157 7.63 7.11 -11.21
N LEU A 158 7.45 5.89 -11.73
CA LEU A 158 7.66 5.59 -13.15
C LEU A 158 6.76 6.44 -14.04
N VAL A 159 5.46 6.55 -13.75
CA VAL A 159 4.56 7.44 -14.50
C VAL A 159 5.03 8.89 -14.45
N GLY A 160 5.50 9.36 -13.28
CA GLY A 160 6.09 10.68 -13.13
C GLY A 160 7.31 10.89 -14.05
N ALA A 161 8.22 9.91 -14.10
CA ALA A 161 9.40 9.94 -14.96
C ALA A 161 9.04 9.91 -16.46
N LEU A 162 8.10 9.05 -16.85
CA LEU A 162 7.65 8.91 -18.25
C LEU A 162 6.96 10.18 -18.76
N ARG A 163 6.05 10.77 -17.96
CA ARG A 163 5.34 12.00 -18.33
C ARG A 163 6.22 13.23 -18.26
N GLY A 164 7.03 13.35 -17.20
CA GLY A 164 7.89 14.50 -16.97
C GLY A 164 9.10 14.56 -17.90
N LYS A 165 9.50 13.41 -18.47
CA LYS A 165 10.69 13.26 -19.32
C LYS A 165 11.94 13.91 -18.70
N SER A 166 12.04 13.88 -17.36
CA SER A 166 13.10 14.54 -16.61
C SER A 166 14.13 13.54 -16.11
N LEU A 167 15.41 13.91 -16.19
CA LEU A 167 16.50 13.12 -15.61
C LEU A 167 16.34 12.92 -14.10
N SER A 168 15.80 13.94 -13.41
CA SER A 168 15.49 13.87 -11.98
C SER A 168 14.46 12.78 -11.65
N GLY A 169 13.45 12.58 -12.50
CA GLY A 169 12.43 11.54 -12.34
C GLY A 169 13.02 10.14 -12.53
N ILE A 170 13.86 9.96 -13.55
CA ILE A 170 14.58 8.70 -13.78
C ILE A 170 15.55 8.41 -12.63
N ALA A 171 16.31 9.40 -12.18
CA ALA A 171 17.22 9.27 -11.05
C ALA A 171 16.46 8.86 -9.78
N SER A 172 15.29 9.46 -9.52
CA SER A 172 14.43 9.08 -8.40
C SER A 172 13.98 7.61 -8.49
N LEU A 173 13.61 7.13 -9.68
CA LEU A 173 13.24 5.73 -9.88
C LEU A 173 14.42 4.77 -9.64
N VAL A 174 15.61 5.13 -10.13
CA VAL A 174 16.83 4.33 -9.93
C VAL A 174 17.20 4.26 -8.45
N VAL A 175 17.19 5.38 -7.73
CA VAL A 175 17.46 5.40 -6.29
C VAL A 175 16.43 4.56 -5.53
N PHE A 176 15.14 4.64 -5.88
CA PHE A 176 14.10 3.80 -5.26
C PHE A 176 14.42 2.30 -5.37
N ILE A 177 14.82 1.85 -6.57
CA ILE A 177 15.20 0.47 -6.83
C ILE A 177 16.48 0.10 -6.06
N ILE A 178 17.51 0.95 -6.08
CA ILE A 178 18.77 0.71 -5.35
C ILE A 178 18.51 0.58 -3.85
N CYS A 179 17.74 1.49 -3.25
CA CYS A 179 17.35 1.40 -1.84
C CYS A 179 16.62 0.09 -1.54
N ALA A 180 15.65 -0.31 -2.36
CA ALA A 180 14.91 -1.55 -2.18
C ALA A 180 15.80 -2.81 -2.26
N VAL A 181 16.69 -2.87 -3.26
CA VAL A 181 17.60 -4.01 -3.47
C VAL A 181 18.70 -4.07 -2.40
N SER A 182 19.11 -2.92 -1.86
CA SER A 182 20.21 -2.84 -0.90
C SER A 182 20.00 -3.73 0.34
N PHE A 183 18.76 -3.91 0.80
CA PHE A 183 18.45 -4.76 1.96
C PHE A 183 18.82 -6.23 1.77
N PHE A 184 18.81 -6.71 0.52
CA PHE A 184 19.09 -8.11 0.19
C PHE A 184 20.56 -8.33 -0.20
N LEU A 185 21.29 -7.27 -0.52
CA LEU A 185 22.72 -7.32 -0.84
C LEU A 185 23.60 -7.02 0.38
N TYR A 186 23.15 -6.11 1.24
CA TYR A 186 23.91 -5.58 2.35
C TYR A 186 23.06 -5.57 3.61
N PHE A 187 22.91 -6.72 4.26
CA PHE A 187 22.41 -6.74 5.63
C PHE A 187 23.60 -6.89 6.58
N PRO A 188 23.91 -5.93 7.48
CA PRO A 188 25.09 -6.03 8.34
C PRO A 188 25.01 -7.30 9.20
N GLU A 189 26.08 -8.10 9.22
CA GLU A 189 26.15 -9.32 10.06
C GLU A 189 26.21 -9.01 11.56
N SER A 190 26.59 -7.78 11.91
CA SER A 190 26.98 -7.38 13.26
C SER A 190 26.08 -6.30 13.87
N THR A 191 24.83 -6.16 13.47
CA THR A 191 23.92 -5.32 14.26
C THR A 191 23.66 -6.05 15.57
N ASN A 192 24.11 -5.47 16.69
CA ASN A 192 23.65 -5.80 18.05
C ASN A 192 22.14 -5.50 18.23
N TYR A 193 21.38 -5.47 17.14
CA TYR A 193 19.97 -5.19 17.12
C TYR A 193 19.21 -6.42 17.60
N THR A 194 18.60 -6.28 18.77
CA THR A 194 17.73 -7.29 19.35
C THR A 194 16.33 -6.72 19.46
N VAL A 195 15.34 -7.46 18.95
CA VAL A 195 13.95 -7.03 19.00
C VAL A 195 13.42 -7.14 20.42
N SER A 196 13.01 -6.01 21.00
CA SER A 196 12.42 -5.98 22.35
C SER A 196 11.09 -6.71 22.40
N GLU A 197 10.71 -7.21 23.57
CA GLU A 197 9.46 -7.95 23.75
C GLU A 197 8.22 -7.10 23.43
N ARG A 198 8.27 -5.80 23.76
CA ARG A 198 7.23 -4.84 23.39
C ARG A 198 7.03 -4.76 21.87
N VAL A 199 8.13 -4.73 21.11
CA VAL A 199 8.08 -4.68 19.64
C VAL A 199 7.52 -5.97 19.07
N LYS A 200 7.92 -7.13 19.60
CA LYS A 200 7.35 -8.43 19.18
C LYS A 200 5.84 -8.50 19.40
N ASN A 201 5.37 -8.03 20.56
CA ASN A 201 3.95 -8.00 20.90
C ASN A 201 3.17 -7.07 19.97
N ASN A 202 3.69 -5.86 19.70
CA ASN A 202 3.05 -4.91 18.80
C ASN A 202 3.06 -5.40 17.33
N TYR A 203 4.09 -6.16 16.93
CA TYR A 203 4.23 -6.67 15.58
C TYR A 203 3.43 -7.94 15.31
N ALA A 204 2.87 -8.58 16.33
CA ALA A 204 2.22 -9.89 16.24
C ALA A 204 1.17 -9.99 15.11
N ASP A 205 0.32 -8.98 14.96
CA ASP A 205 -0.75 -8.96 13.94
C ASP A 205 -0.21 -8.74 12.49
N PHE A 206 1.08 -8.46 12.31
CA PHE A 206 1.72 -8.21 11.01
C PHE A 206 2.70 -9.30 10.55
N GLN A 207 3.03 -10.25 11.44
CA GLN A 207 4.01 -11.31 11.18
C GLN A 207 3.74 -12.12 9.91
N MET A 208 2.46 -12.27 9.56
CA MET A 208 2.02 -12.98 8.37
C MET A 208 2.64 -12.42 7.08
N LEU A 209 2.79 -11.11 6.95
CA LEU A 209 3.42 -10.51 5.77
C LEU A 209 4.88 -10.97 5.65
N ASN A 210 5.61 -10.96 6.76
CA ASN A 210 7.00 -11.36 6.79
C ASN A 210 7.14 -12.87 6.47
N TYR A 211 6.26 -13.70 7.03
CA TYR A 211 6.17 -15.12 6.69
C TYR A 211 6.05 -15.35 5.17
N TYR A 212 5.09 -14.71 4.50
CA TYR A 212 4.91 -14.89 3.05
C TYR A 212 6.09 -14.35 2.23
N LEU A 213 6.68 -13.23 2.61
CA LEU A 213 7.84 -12.66 1.92
C LEU A 213 9.11 -13.49 2.11
N MET A 214 9.19 -14.29 3.17
CA MET A 214 10.32 -15.15 3.45
C MET A 214 10.33 -16.45 2.64
N ALA A 215 9.22 -16.82 1.98
CA ALA A 215 9.10 -18.07 1.23
C ALA A 215 10.23 -18.35 0.21
N PRO A 216 10.81 -17.35 -0.50
CA PRO A 216 11.98 -17.60 -1.36
C PRO A 216 13.27 -17.98 -0.62
N PHE A 217 13.37 -17.65 0.67
CA PHE A 217 14.57 -17.78 1.50
C PHE A 217 14.47 -18.91 2.53
N SER A 218 13.27 -19.47 2.70
CA SER A 218 12.97 -20.55 3.63
C SER A 218 12.48 -21.78 2.88
N THR A 219 12.46 -22.93 3.55
CA THR A 219 11.94 -24.17 2.97
C THR A 219 10.40 -24.24 2.96
N HIS A 220 9.70 -23.16 3.33
CA HIS A 220 8.23 -23.14 3.40
C HIS A 220 7.62 -22.64 2.08
N ASN A 221 6.51 -23.26 1.67
CA ASN A 221 5.86 -22.94 0.41
C ASN A 221 5.07 -21.61 0.48
N PHE A 222 4.83 -20.99 -0.68
CA PHE A 222 3.97 -19.80 -0.84
C PHE A 222 2.48 -20.03 -0.56
N GLU A 223 2.09 -21.29 -0.37
CA GLU A 223 0.75 -21.63 0.05
C GLU A 223 0.53 -21.06 1.46
N GLN A 224 -0.73 -20.73 1.80
CA GLN A 224 -1.08 -20.39 3.17
C GLN A 224 -0.40 -21.35 4.15
N PRO A 225 -0.02 -20.92 5.37
CA PRO A 225 0.45 -21.86 6.38
C PRO A 225 -0.65 -22.89 6.62
N SER A 226 -0.64 -23.96 5.84
CA SER A 226 -1.53 -25.11 5.93
C SER A 226 -1.25 -25.83 7.24
N ASN A 227 -0.06 -25.58 7.80
CA ASN A 227 0.44 -26.07 9.05
C ASN A 227 0.72 -24.89 10.02
N ILE A 228 -0.17 -24.71 11.00
CA ILE A 228 -0.02 -23.71 12.07
C ILE A 228 1.31 -23.90 12.83
N GLN A 229 1.79 -25.14 12.95
CA GLN A 229 3.06 -25.44 13.63
C GLN A 229 4.27 -24.92 12.83
N GLU A 230 4.22 -24.92 11.50
CA GLU A 230 5.25 -24.31 10.65
C GLU A 230 5.30 -22.79 10.84
N TYR A 231 4.14 -22.13 10.88
CA TYR A 231 4.04 -20.70 11.17
C TYR A 231 4.62 -20.36 12.55
N PHE A 232 4.28 -21.12 13.60
CA PHE A 232 4.85 -20.89 14.93
C PHE A 232 6.36 -21.14 14.98
N ARG A 233 6.86 -22.17 14.29
CA ARG A 233 8.31 -22.43 14.17
C ARG A 233 9.02 -21.25 13.51
N TYR A 234 8.44 -20.72 12.44
CA TYR A 234 8.97 -19.54 11.75
C TYR A 234 9.06 -18.33 12.68
N VAL A 235 7.95 -17.98 13.36
CA VAL A 235 7.92 -16.82 14.25
C VAL A 235 8.94 -16.94 15.38
N ASN A 236 9.03 -18.12 16.01
CA ASN A 236 9.89 -18.31 17.17
C ASN A 236 11.38 -18.42 16.82
N ASN A 237 11.72 -19.06 15.70
CA ASN A 237 13.10 -19.43 15.40
C ASN A 237 13.72 -18.66 14.23
N VAL A 238 12.92 -17.98 13.40
CA VAL A 238 13.41 -17.35 12.15
C VAL A 238 13.17 -15.86 12.14
N LEU A 239 11.93 -15.41 12.37
CA LEU A 239 11.51 -14.01 12.19
C LEU A 239 12.38 -13.01 12.96
N TYR A 240 12.71 -13.33 14.21
CA TYR A 240 13.41 -12.43 15.12
C TYR A 240 14.89 -12.77 15.32
N GLN A 241 15.40 -13.74 14.57
CA GLN A 241 16.75 -14.29 14.78
C GLN A 241 17.57 -14.37 13.49
N SER A 242 16.92 -14.48 12.32
CA SER A 242 17.62 -14.67 11.06
C SER A 242 17.90 -13.36 10.32
N ARG A 243 19.09 -13.29 9.71
CA ARG A 243 19.52 -12.18 8.85
C ARG A 243 18.55 -11.94 7.69
N ALA A 244 18.06 -13.01 7.07
CA ALA A 244 17.12 -12.94 5.95
C ALA A 244 15.78 -12.33 6.39
N ALA A 245 15.23 -12.74 7.54
CA ALA A 245 13.98 -12.16 8.05
C ALA A 245 14.13 -10.69 8.42
N PHE A 246 15.29 -10.29 8.97
CA PHE A 246 15.56 -8.87 9.21
C PHE A 246 15.73 -8.07 7.92
N SER A 247 16.31 -8.64 6.87
CA SER A 247 16.40 -8.01 5.54
C SER A 247 15.02 -7.76 4.96
N VAL A 248 14.15 -8.78 5.03
CA VAL A 248 12.73 -8.66 4.64
C VAL A 248 12.02 -7.62 5.49
N MET A 249 12.23 -7.61 6.81
CA MET A 249 11.59 -6.63 7.69
C MET A 249 12.07 -5.19 7.41
N ALA A 250 13.37 -4.99 7.16
CA ALA A 250 13.92 -3.70 6.77
C ALA A 250 13.31 -3.23 5.43
N PHE A 251 13.17 -4.13 4.45
CA PHE A 251 12.47 -3.82 3.21
C PHE A 251 11.00 -3.40 3.46
N ILE A 252 10.26 -4.12 4.32
CA ILE A 252 8.88 -3.74 4.70
C ILE A 252 8.87 -2.35 5.36
N GLY A 253 9.75 -2.09 6.31
CA GLY A 253 9.85 -0.80 7.00
C GLY A 253 10.13 0.35 6.04
N PHE A 254 11.08 0.16 5.12
CA PHE A 254 11.38 1.11 4.05
C PHE A 254 10.18 1.36 3.15
N ALA A 255 9.51 0.31 2.68
CA ALA A 255 8.36 0.42 1.79
C ALA A 255 7.26 1.28 2.42
N TYR A 256 6.86 0.98 3.67
CA TYR A 256 5.82 1.72 4.38
C TYR A 256 6.23 3.15 4.69
N MET A 257 7.44 3.38 5.20
CA MET A 257 7.90 4.72 5.53
C MET A 257 7.97 5.61 4.29
N TYR A 258 8.60 5.12 3.23
CA TYR A 258 8.76 5.90 2.01
C TYR A 258 7.43 6.12 1.30
N HIS A 259 6.51 5.16 1.28
CA HIS A 259 5.17 5.33 0.71
C HIS A 259 4.43 6.53 1.34
N TYR A 260 4.40 6.62 2.67
CA TYR A 260 3.76 7.76 3.35
C TYR A 260 4.52 9.08 3.12
N LEU A 261 5.85 9.06 3.18
CA LEU A 261 6.65 10.27 2.94
C LEU A 261 6.53 10.77 1.49
N ASN A 262 6.46 9.86 0.52
CA ASN A 262 6.22 10.16 -0.89
C ASN A 262 4.89 10.88 -1.08
N TRP A 263 3.83 10.43 -0.41
CA TRP A 263 2.55 11.12 -0.40
C TRP A 263 2.67 12.56 0.15
N PHE A 264 3.24 12.70 1.35
CA PHE A 264 3.32 14.02 2.00
C PHE A 264 4.26 15.00 1.30
N SER A 265 5.32 14.51 0.63
CA SER A 265 6.28 15.34 -0.10
C SER A 265 5.70 16.05 -1.33
N LYS A 266 4.62 15.50 -1.91
CA LYS A 266 4.03 15.97 -3.18
C LYS A 266 3.05 17.14 -2.97
N THR A 267 3.41 18.13 -2.16
CA THR A 267 2.57 19.29 -1.86
C THR A 267 2.26 20.14 -3.10
N SER A 268 3.15 20.21 -4.09
CA SER A 268 2.93 20.97 -5.33
C SER A 268 2.17 20.19 -6.41
N ILE A 269 2.10 18.86 -6.31
CA ILE A 269 1.53 17.97 -7.34
C ILE A 269 0.18 17.42 -6.87
N ILE A 270 0.14 16.80 -5.68
CA ILE A 270 -1.05 16.19 -5.09
C ILE A 270 -1.88 17.26 -4.37
N GLN A 271 -1.22 18.20 -3.68
CA GLN A 271 -1.89 19.26 -2.90
C GLN A 271 -2.85 18.70 -1.85
N TRP A 272 -2.47 17.63 -1.15
CA TRP A 272 -3.29 16.96 -0.12
C TRP A 272 -3.77 17.90 1.00
N HIS A 273 -3.04 18.99 1.25
CA HIS A 273 -3.37 20.01 2.26
C HIS A 273 -4.36 21.07 1.76
N ASN A 274 -4.67 21.10 0.45
CA ASN A 274 -5.58 22.09 -0.14
C ASN A 274 -7.04 21.63 -0.03
N ILE A 275 -7.54 21.57 1.20
CA ILE A 275 -8.89 21.09 1.56
C ILE A 275 -9.59 22.10 2.47
N SER A 276 -10.90 21.93 2.70
CA SER A 276 -11.64 22.80 3.61
C SER A 276 -11.11 22.71 5.04
N ARG A 277 -11.17 23.82 5.80
CA ARG A 277 -10.71 23.88 7.19
C ARG A 277 -11.43 22.89 8.09
N THR A 278 -12.73 22.67 7.86
CA THR A 278 -13.54 21.68 8.58
C THR A 278 -13.02 20.26 8.35
N ARG A 279 -12.69 19.92 7.09
CA ARG A 279 -12.14 18.60 6.75
C ARG A 279 -10.76 18.43 7.38
N LEU A 280 -9.90 19.44 7.29
CA LEU A 280 -8.58 19.41 7.92
C LEU A 280 -8.67 19.23 9.44
N ALA A 281 -9.57 19.96 10.12
CA ALA A 281 -9.78 19.81 11.56
C ALA A 281 -10.24 18.40 11.93
N ALA A 282 -11.20 17.82 11.18
CA ALA A 282 -11.64 16.44 11.39
C ALA A 282 -10.48 15.44 11.22
N ILE A 283 -9.65 15.61 10.18
CA ILE A 283 -8.47 14.77 9.95
C ILE A 283 -7.51 14.83 11.14
N ILE A 284 -7.18 16.04 11.63
CA ILE A 284 -6.27 16.21 12.78
C ILE A 284 -6.84 15.60 14.05
N ILE A 285 -8.15 15.77 14.32
CA ILE A 285 -8.80 15.17 15.49
C ILE A 285 -8.73 13.64 15.44
N ILE A 286 -9.11 13.03 14.31
CA ILE A 286 -9.08 11.57 14.14
C ILE A 286 -7.64 11.05 14.22
N TRP A 287 -6.69 11.79 13.66
CA TRP A 287 -5.26 11.46 13.72
C TRP A 287 -4.71 11.47 15.14
N LEU A 288 -4.96 12.54 15.93
CA LEU A 288 -4.54 12.61 17.32
C LEU A 288 -5.19 11.53 18.19
N ALA A 289 -6.48 11.26 17.99
CA ALA A 289 -7.18 10.17 18.65
C ALA A 289 -6.55 8.81 18.32
N SER A 290 -6.17 8.61 17.05
CA SER A 290 -5.51 7.39 16.60
C SER A 290 -4.14 7.18 17.24
N ILE A 291 -3.32 8.23 17.33
CA ILE A 291 -2.04 8.19 18.04
C ILE A 291 -2.26 7.82 19.50
N GLY A 292 -3.25 8.43 20.16
CA GLY A 292 -3.61 8.10 21.54
C GLY A 292 -3.97 6.63 21.73
N LEU A 293 -4.75 6.05 20.80
CA LEU A 293 -5.12 4.64 20.86
C LEU A 293 -3.92 3.70 20.64
N TYR A 294 -3.03 3.99 19.68
CA TYR A 294 -1.80 3.21 19.50
C TYR A 294 -0.85 3.33 20.70
N ALA A 295 -0.79 4.49 21.34
CA ALA A 295 0.01 4.70 22.54
C ALA A 295 -0.54 3.93 23.75
N TYR A 296 -1.87 3.81 23.85
CA TYR A 296 -2.56 3.02 24.88
C TYR A 296 -2.37 1.51 24.67
N ASP A 297 -2.75 1.00 23.49
CA ASP A 297 -2.62 -0.40 23.12
C ASP A 297 -2.57 -0.53 21.59
N TYR A 298 -1.48 -1.11 21.07
CA TYR A 298 -1.24 -1.13 19.63
C TYR A 298 -2.34 -1.89 18.88
N LYS A 299 -2.84 -2.98 19.47
CA LYS A 299 -3.91 -3.80 18.88
C LYS A 299 -5.24 -3.05 18.81
N THR A 300 -5.55 -2.24 19.82
CA THR A 300 -6.72 -1.37 19.84
C THR A 300 -6.61 -0.27 18.77
N GLY A 301 -5.45 0.37 18.64
CA GLY A 301 -5.18 1.32 17.56
C GLY A 301 -5.35 0.69 16.18
N LEU A 302 -4.84 -0.53 15.97
CA LEU A 302 -4.99 -1.27 14.73
C LEU A 302 -6.46 -1.56 14.40
N LYS A 303 -7.24 -2.06 15.37
CA LYS A 303 -8.69 -2.31 15.18
C LYS A 303 -9.47 -1.04 14.86
N TRP A 304 -9.16 0.06 15.55
CA TRP A 304 -9.79 1.37 15.35
C TRP A 304 -9.63 1.87 13.91
N LEU A 305 -8.42 1.70 13.36
CA LEU A 305 -8.09 2.20 12.03
C LEU A 305 -8.23 1.20 10.91
N PHE A 306 -8.49 -0.07 11.20
CA PHE A 306 -8.51 -1.12 10.18
C PHE A 306 -9.42 -0.76 9.00
N PHE A 307 -10.62 -0.23 9.27
CA PHE A 307 -11.54 0.20 8.22
C PHE A 307 -10.96 1.30 7.33
N LEU A 308 -10.38 2.36 7.92
CA LEU A 308 -9.76 3.45 7.17
C LEU A 308 -8.51 2.98 6.41
N SER A 309 -7.69 2.15 7.06
CA SER A 309 -6.50 1.54 6.50
C SER A 309 -6.81 0.57 5.37
N PHE A 310 -7.96 -0.10 5.35
CA PHE A 310 -8.29 -0.99 4.24
C PHE A 310 -9.05 -0.23 3.15
N SER A 311 -9.90 0.72 3.52
CA SER A 311 -10.73 1.47 2.58
C SER A 311 -9.90 2.42 1.69
N HIS A 312 -8.84 3.05 2.19
CA HIS A 312 -8.01 3.90 1.32
C HIS A 312 -7.40 3.10 0.17
N VAL A 313 -6.88 1.89 0.46
CA VAL A 313 -6.37 0.95 -0.55
C VAL A 313 -7.44 0.64 -1.61
N LEU A 314 -8.64 0.23 -1.17
CA LEU A 314 -9.72 -0.13 -2.08
C LEU A 314 -10.15 1.06 -2.95
N LEU A 315 -10.25 2.25 -2.35
CA LEU A 315 -10.65 3.48 -3.02
C LEU A 315 -9.60 3.99 -4.01
N GLU A 316 -8.34 3.59 -3.85
CA GLU A 316 -7.26 3.90 -4.78
C GLU A 316 -7.19 2.94 -5.98
N PHE A 317 -7.82 1.75 -5.91
CA PHE A 317 -7.79 0.77 -7.01
C PHE A 317 -8.14 1.33 -8.40
N PRO A 318 -9.14 2.22 -8.57
CA PRO A 318 -9.38 2.85 -9.86
C PRO A 318 -8.16 3.63 -10.40
N LEU A 319 -7.46 4.37 -9.53
CA LEU A 319 -6.23 5.09 -9.88
C LEU A 319 -5.11 4.12 -10.25
N ASN A 320 -5.01 2.99 -9.54
CA ASN A 320 -4.03 1.95 -9.84
C ASN A 320 -4.24 1.33 -11.23
N HIS A 321 -5.49 1.05 -11.62
CA HIS A 321 -5.82 0.60 -12.99
C HIS A 321 -5.50 1.65 -14.05
N LEU A 322 -5.81 2.92 -13.79
CA LEU A 322 -5.44 4.03 -14.69
C LEU A 322 -3.93 4.19 -14.85
N THR A 323 -3.17 3.87 -13.81
CA THR A 323 -1.70 3.92 -13.82
C THR A 323 -1.13 2.89 -14.78
N PHE A 324 -1.61 1.64 -14.73
CA PHE A 324 -1.23 0.63 -15.73
C PHE A 324 -1.56 1.06 -17.16
N ALA A 325 -2.78 1.57 -17.39
CA ALA A 325 -3.20 2.05 -18.71
C ALA A 325 -2.32 3.22 -19.19
N THR A 326 -1.94 4.12 -18.28
CA THR A 326 -1.04 5.25 -18.58
C THR A 326 0.35 4.75 -18.99
N ILE A 327 0.95 3.83 -18.23
CA ILE A 327 2.27 3.28 -18.55
C ILE A 327 2.26 2.64 -19.93
N GLY A 328 1.25 1.82 -20.24
CA GLY A 328 1.10 1.21 -21.56
C GLY A 328 1.01 2.23 -22.70
N LYS A 329 0.27 3.33 -22.48
CA LYS A 329 0.17 4.44 -23.44
C LYS A 329 1.51 5.14 -23.67
N GLU A 330 2.22 5.50 -22.60
CA GLU A 330 3.51 6.19 -22.70
C GLU A 330 4.58 5.32 -23.35
N LEU A 331 4.68 4.03 -22.99
CA LEU A 331 5.60 3.09 -23.62
C LEU A 331 5.30 2.92 -25.11
N ARG A 332 4.03 2.76 -25.49
CA ARG A 332 3.64 2.67 -26.90
C ARG A 332 4.05 3.91 -27.68
N ALA A 333 3.90 5.11 -27.11
CA ALA A 333 4.30 6.36 -27.76
C ALA A 333 5.82 6.46 -27.95
N ILE A 334 6.60 5.92 -27.01
CA ILE A 334 8.07 5.84 -27.13
C ILE A 334 8.47 4.88 -28.27
N PHE A 335 7.87 3.69 -28.32
CA PHE A 335 8.22 2.66 -29.32
C PHE A 335 7.68 2.94 -30.73
N SER A 336 6.52 3.60 -30.86
CA SER A 336 5.92 3.87 -32.18
C SER A 336 6.55 5.05 -32.91
N GLY A 337 7.52 5.74 -32.31
CA GLY A 337 8.14 6.94 -32.91
C GLY A 337 7.18 8.12 -33.07
N GLN A 338 5.91 7.98 -32.66
CA GLN A 338 4.95 9.08 -32.52
C GLN A 338 5.37 9.91 -31.30
N ARG A 339 6.45 10.68 -31.48
CA ARG A 339 6.72 11.84 -30.65
C ARG A 339 5.47 12.70 -30.69
N ALA A 340 4.66 12.62 -29.64
CA ALA A 340 3.57 13.54 -29.42
C ALA A 340 4.16 14.95 -29.50
N VAL A 341 3.83 15.64 -30.59
CA VAL A 341 4.04 17.07 -30.76
C VAL A 341 3.46 17.72 -29.51
N ILE A 342 4.31 18.43 -28.78
CA ILE A 342 3.96 19.15 -27.57
C ILE A 342 2.92 20.19 -27.96
N ALA A 343 1.65 19.95 -27.64
CA ALA A 343 0.72 21.04 -27.43
C ALA A 343 1.14 21.70 -26.11
N LYS A 344 1.52 22.98 -26.23
CA LYS A 344 2.04 23.86 -25.18
C LYS A 344 1.10 23.96 -23.99
#